data_AF-A0A7K5FUL9-F1
#
_entry.id   AF-A0A7K5FUL9-F1
#
_cell.length_a   1.000
_cell.length_b   1.000
_cell.length_c   1.000
_cell.angle_alpha   90.00
_cell.angle_beta   90.00
_cell.angle_gamma   90.00
#
_symmetry.space_group_name_H-M   'P 1'
#
loop_
_entity.id
_entity.type
_entity.pdbx_description
1 polymer ?
#
loop_
_entity_poly.entity_id
_entity_poly.type
_entity_poly.pdbx_seq_one_letter_code
_entity_poly.pdbx_strand_id
1 'polypeptide(L)'
;MPRVLAPVEAGDGAVYRPFPIHDELVDVLEQLDFVVRNLSELRKEVEELRNSLQNLAAEIVCEVRSHLEETQKVSRRRRFPFPRERSDSTCSSSIYFTASSGAANTDDGESEGGYSTANAESDYDRESEKDSEEGEDEVSCETVRTARRDSLDLVNEDETPLVLDSLLEEGLEQLLQQADRLHSGDEREKREGFQLLLNNKLAYAEQKDFLWRLARAHSDMCELTDDADEKRSYAADGEE
;
A
#
# COMPACT_ATOMS: atom_id res chain seq x y z
N MET A 1 85.82 -26.08 -14.07
CA MET A 1 85.30 -27.24 -13.32
C MET A 1 85.09 -26.83 -11.86
N PRO A 2 84.03 -27.28 -11.19
CA PRO A 2 82.86 -26.45 -10.88
C PRO A 2 82.54 -26.40 -9.37
N ARG A 3 81.61 -25.53 -8.96
CA ARG A 3 80.51 -25.98 -8.07
C ARG A 3 79.30 -25.06 -8.13
N VAL A 4 78.23 -25.67 -8.63
CA VAL A 4 76.83 -25.26 -8.60
C VAL A 4 76.33 -25.29 -7.17
N LEU A 5 75.51 -24.30 -6.81
CA LEU A 5 74.43 -24.41 -5.81
C LEU A 5 73.42 -23.29 -6.07
N ALA A 6 72.37 -23.62 -6.82
CA ALA A 6 71.01 -23.19 -6.55
C ALA A 6 70.32 -24.37 -5.82
N PRO A 7 69.12 -24.25 -5.21
CA PRO A 7 68.14 -23.14 -5.24
C PRO A 7 67.58 -22.77 -3.84
N VAL A 8 66.94 -21.60 -3.71
CA VAL A 8 65.87 -21.41 -2.71
C VAL A 8 64.70 -20.73 -3.40
N GLU A 9 63.57 -21.37 -3.23
CA GLU A 9 62.28 -21.18 -3.87
C GLU A 9 61.57 -19.88 -3.48
N ALA A 10 60.67 -19.50 -4.41
CA ALA A 10 59.31 -19.04 -4.14
C ALA A 10 59.16 -17.85 -3.19
N GLY A 11 59.37 -16.67 -3.75
CA GLY A 11 58.74 -15.46 -3.26
C GLY A 11 58.13 -14.72 -4.44
N ASP A 12 56.83 -14.45 -4.31
CA ASP A 12 56.15 -13.36 -5.01
C ASP A 12 55.60 -13.66 -6.42
N GLY A 13 54.53 -14.45 -6.41
CA GLY A 13 53.51 -14.40 -7.44
C GLY A 13 52.29 -13.65 -6.91
N ALA A 14 52.46 -12.40 -6.46
CA ALA A 14 51.33 -11.48 -6.44
C ALA A 14 50.79 -11.45 -7.87
N VAL A 15 49.66 -12.13 -8.09
CA VAL A 15 48.88 -12.02 -9.31
C VAL A 15 48.46 -10.55 -9.34
N TYR A 16 49.28 -9.71 -9.97
CA TYR A 16 48.87 -8.40 -10.41
C TYR A 16 47.61 -8.64 -11.21
N ARG A 17 46.45 -8.38 -10.60
CA ARG A 17 45.20 -8.19 -11.31
C ARG A 17 45.56 -7.14 -12.34
N PRO A 18 45.61 -7.46 -13.65
CA PRO A 18 45.94 -6.46 -14.65
C PRO A 18 44.94 -5.34 -14.45
N PHE A 19 45.45 -4.13 -14.18
CA PHE A 19 44.61 -2.95 -14.29
C PHE A 19 43.99 -3.03 -15.68
N PRO A 20 42.65 -3.06 -15.80
CA PRO A 20 42.00 -3.09 -17.09
C PRO A 20 42.61 -1.99 -17.94
N ILE A 21 42.94 -2.35 -19.19
CA ILE A 21 43.57 -1.42 -20.13
C ILE A 21 42.68 -0.18 -20.14
N HIS A 22 43.25 1.02 -20.05
CA HIS A 22 42.47 2.27 -19.90
C HIS A 22 41.28 2.36 -20.88
N ASP A 23 41.42 1.80 -22.07
CA ASP A 23 40.38 1.69 -23.09
C ASP A 23 39.18 0.82 -22.63
N GLU A 24 39.40 -0.33 -21.98
CA GLU A 24 38.34 -1.18 -21.43
C GLU A 24 37.57 -0.47 -20.31
N LEU A 25 38.25 0.33 -19.47
CA LEU A 25 37.58 1.14 -18.45
C LEU A 25 36.72 2.23 -19.06
N VAL A 26 37.20 2.88 -20.12
CA VAL A 26 36.43 3.90 -20.85
C VAL A 26 35.20 3.27 -21.48
N ASP A 27 35.32 2.12 -22.12
CA ASP A 27 34.18 1.40 -22.71
C ASP A 27 33.13 1.02 -21.66
N VAL A 28 33.56 0.54 -20.49
CA VAL A 28 32.66 0.22 -19.38
C VAL A 28 31.95 1.47 -18.85
N LEU A 29 32.66 2.58 -18.71
CA LEU A 29 32.06 3.85 -18.28
C LEU A 29 31.03 4.36 -19.29
N GLU A 30 31.34 4.31 -20.59
CA GLU A 30 30.38 4.69 -21.63
C GLU A 30 29.13 3.80 -21.63
N GLN A 31 29.31 2.49 -21.42
CA GLN A 31 28.20 1.56 -21.31
C GLN A 31 27.35 1.82 -20.05
N LEU A 32 27.98 2.15 -18.92
CA LEU A 32 27.27 2.55 -17.70
C LEU A 32 26.49 3.85 -17.92
N ASP A 33 27.08 4.87 -18.53
CA ASP A 33 26.38 6.11 -18.85
C ASP A 33 25.18 5.87 -19.78
N PHE A 34 25.31 4.97 -20.75
CA PHE A 34 24.20 4.56 -21.60
C PHE A 34 23.09 3.88 -20.79
N VAL A 35 23.42 2.97 -19.87
CA VAL A 35 22.43 2.33 -18.99
C VAL A 35 21.75 3.37 -18.09
N VAL A 36 22.49 4.31 -17.51
CA VAL A 36 21.91 5.38 -16.68
C VAL A 36 20.93 6.24 -17.49
N ARG A 37 21.28 6.60 -18.73
CA ARG A 37 20.36 7.32 -19.64
C ARG A 37 19.08 6.53 -19.89
N ASN A 38 19.19 5.26 -20.28
CA ASN A 38 18.04 4.40 -20.54
C ASN A 38 17.15 4.23 -19.29
N LEU A 39 17.75 4.06 -18.11
CA LEU A 39 17.00 3.97 -16.85
C LEU A 39 16.26 5.29 -16.55
N SER A 40 16.87 6.44 -16.83
CA SER A 40 16.24 7.74 -16.66
C SER A 40 15.07 7.96 -17.63
N GLU A 41 15.19 7.48 -18.87
CA GLU A 41 14.12 7.52 -19.87
C GLU A 41 12.97 6.59 -19.48
N LEU A 42 13.29 5.33 -19.14
CA LEU A 42 12.30 4.37 -18.66
C LEU A 42 11.54 4.88 -17.43
N ARG A 43 12.24 5.54 -16.49
CA ARG A 43 11.59 6.15 -15.32
C ARG A 43 10.57 7.22 -15.72
N LYS A 44 10.89 8.05 -16.71
CA LYS A 44 9.95 9.06 -17.26
C LYS A 44 8.77 8.39 -17.95
N GLU A 45 9.01 7.37 -18.77
CA GLU A 45 7.93 6.61 -19.43
C GLU A 45 6.98 5.97 -18.42
N VAL A 46 7.51 5.40 -17.33
CA VAL A 46 6.70 4.85 -16.24
C VAL A 46 5.89 5.94 -15.54
N GLU A 47 6.47 7.11 -15.31
CA GLU A 47 5.75 8.25 -14.72
C GLU A 47 4.63 8.76 -15.65
N GLU A 48 4.90 8.87 -16.94
CA GLU A 48 3.89 9.22 -17.95
C GLU A 48 2.76 8.17 -18.00
N LEU A 49 3.09 6.87 -17.96
CA LEU A 49 2.09 5.80 -17.90
C LEU A 49 1.25 5.90 -16.62
N ARG A 50 1.86 6.13 -15.47
CA ARG A 50 1.14 6.32 -14.20
C ARG A 50 0.18 7.51 -14.28
N ASN A 51 0.64 8.65 -14.82
CA ASN A 51 -0.19 9.83 -15.00
C ASN A 51 -1.35 9.56 -15.98
N SER A 52 -1.08 8.85 -17.07
CA SER A 52 -2.11 8.48 -18.05
C SER A 52 -3.19 7.57 -17.44
N LEU A 53 -2.79 6.59 -16.61
CA LEU A 53 -3.72 5.70 -15.91
C LEU A 53 -4.53 6.44 -14.85
N GLN A 54 -3.91 7.36 -14.10
CA GLN A 54 -4.61 8.19 -13.13
C GLN A 54 -5.65 9.09 -13.81
N ASN A 55 -5.30 9.70 -14.95
CA ASN A 55 -6.22 10.51 -15.74
C ASN A 55 -7.38 9.67 -16.29
N LEU A 56 -7.10 8.48 -16.84
CA LEU A 56 -8.12 7.58 -17.33
C LEU A 56 -9.06 7.11 -16.21
N ALA A 57 -8.53 6.79 -15.03
CA ALA A 57 -9.34 6.44 -13.87
C ALA A 57 -10.26 7.60 -13.45
N ALA A 58 -9.75 8.83 -13.46
CA ALA A 58 -10.55 10.02 -13.18
C ALA A 58 -11.65 10.26 -14.23
N GLU A 59 -11.34 10.03 -15.51
CA GLU A 59 -12.30 10.11 -16.61
C GLU A 59 -13.42 9.09 -16.45
N ILE A 60 -13.10 7.81 -16.19
CA ILE A 60 -14.09 6.74 -15.95
C ILE A 60 -15.00 7.10 -14.77
N VAL A 61 -14.43 7.58 -13.65
CA VAL A 61 -15.22 8.00 -12.48
C VAL A 61 -16.15 9.16 -12.82
N CYS A 62 -15.66 10.14 -13.59
CA CYS A 62 -16.48 11.26 -14.04
C CYS A 62 -17.61 10.80 -14.97
N GLU A 63 -17.31 9.91 -15.92
CA GLU A 63 -18.27 9.37 -16.88
C GLU A 63 -19.36 8.57 -16.14
N VAL A 64 -18.98 7.64 -15.26
CA VAL A 64 -19.92 6.85 -14.45
C VAL A 64 -20.81 7.75 -13.59
N ARG A 65 -20.24 8.78 -12.94
CA ARG A 65 -21.01 9.75 -12.15
C ARG A 65 -22.01 10.51 -13.03
N SER A 66 -21.58 10.99 -14.20
CA SER A 66 -22.45 11.71 -15.13
C SER A 66 -23.59 10.83 -15.66
N HIS A 67 -23.28 9.58 -16.01
CA HIS A 67 -24.25 8.60 -16.48
C HIS A 67 -25.24 8.21 -15.39
N LEU A 68 -24.80 8.09 -14.13
CA LEU A 68 -25.68 7.86 -12.98
C LEU A 68 -26.63 9.04 -12.75
N GLU A 69 -26.12 10.28 -12.82
CA GLU A 69 -26.96 11.47 -12.69
C GLU A 69 -28.02 11.55 -13.79
N GLU A 70 -27.66 11.22 -15.03
CA GLU A 70 -28.58 11.19 -16.17
C GLU A 70 -29.65 10.10 -16.01
N THR A 71 -29.24 8.87 -15.70
CA THR A 71 -30.17 7.75 -15.47
C THR A 71 -31.09 8.00 -14.27
N GLN A 72 -30.60 8.64 -13.20
CA GLN A 72 -31.44 9.03 -12.06
C GLN A 72 -32.46 10.11 -12.45
N LYS A 73 -32.10 11.10 -13.28
CA LYS A 73 -33.03 12.10 -13.81
C LYS A 73 -34.13 11.45 -14.66
N VAL A 74 -33.79 10.47 -15.49
CA VAL A 74 -34.74 9.72 -16.31
C VAL A 74 -35.64 8.83 -15.44
N SER A 75 -35.08 8.15 -14.43
CA SER A 75 -35.84 7.30 -13.49
C SER A 75 -36.81 8.10 -12.62
N ARG A 76 -36.41 9.28 -12.12
CA ARG A 76 -37.29 10.19 -11.37
C ARG A 76 -38.43 10.73 -12.24
N ARG A 77 -38.21 10.95 -13.55
CA ARG A 77 -39.27 11.33 -14.49
C ARG A 77 -40.26 10.20 -14.80
N ARG A 78 -39.84 8.93 -14.72
CA ARG A 78 -40.73 7.78 -14.99
C ARG A 78 -41.56 7.31 -13.79
N ARG A 79 -41.27 7.77 -12.56
CA ARG A 79 -41.98 7.32 -11.34
C ARG A 79 -43.35 7.97 -11.07
N PHE A 80 -43.83 8.89 -11.88
CA PHE A 80 -45.20 9.42 -11.73
C PHE A 80 -45.90 9.62 -13.08
N PRO A 81 -46.69 8.63 -13.54
CA PRO A 81 -47.60 8.80 -14.68
C PRO A 81 -48.97 9.37 -14.30
N PHE A 82 -49.33 9.41 -13.02
CA PHE A 82 -50.67 9.84 -12.61
C PHE A 82 -50.63 11.28 -12.10
N PRO A 83 -51.28 12.24 -12.79
CA PRO A 83 -51.66 13.49 -12.15
C PRO A 83 -52.55 13.09 -10.97
N ARG A 84 -52.13 13.41 -9.75
CA ARG A 84 -53.03 13.31 -8.60
C ARG A 84 -54.11 14.36 -8.84
N GLU A 85 -55.23 13.93 -9.40
CA GLU A 85 -56.46 14.72 -9.46
C GLU A 85 -56.74 15.16 -8.03
N ARG A 86 -56.48 16.45 -7.78
CA ARG A 86 -56.94 17.11 -6.58
C ARG A 86 -58.44 17.20 -6.77
N SER A 87 -59.17 16.22 -6.24
CA SER A 87 -60.61 16.37 -6.07
C SER A 87 -60.81 17.59 -5.18
N ASP A 88 -61.34 18.65 -5.78
CA ASP A 88 -61.80 19.86 -5.11
C ASP A 88 -62.96 19.48 -4.17
N SER A 89 -62.61 18.89 -3.03
CA SER A 89 -63.53 18.79 -1.90
C SER A 89 -63.43 20.11 -1.13
N THR A 90 -63.98 21.16 -1.72
CA THR A 90 -64.53 22.30 -0.97
C THR A 90 -65.75 21.82 -0.19
N CYS A 91 -65.53 21.00 0.83
CA CYS A 91 -66.49 20.71 1.88
C CYS A 91 -65.74 20.67 3.22
N SER A 92 -64.99 21.73 3.48
CA SER A 92 -64.74 22.19 4.84
C SER A 92 -65.66 23.36 5.09
N SER A 93 -66.85 23.08 5.62
CA SER A 93 -67.66 24.04 6.35
C SER A 93 -68.40 23.28 7.43
N SER A 94 -67.91 23.44 8.67
CA SER A 94 -68.57 22.99 9.88
C SER A 94 -70.00 23.48 9.93
N ILE A 95 -70.95 22.59 10.22
CA ILE A 95 -72.15 22.99 10.95
C ILE A 95 -72.59 21.79 11.79
N TYR A 96 -72.27 21.79 13.10
CA TYR A 96 -73.03 21.02 14.09
C TYR A 96 -74.44 21.64 14.29
N PHE A 97 -75.06 22.09 13.20
CA PHE A 97 -76.43 22.59 13.14
C PHE A 97 -77.01 22.20 11.77
N THR A 98 -78.22 21.66 11.78
CA THR A 98 -79.03 21.12 10.65
C THR A 98 -78.62 19.74 10.17
N ALA A 99 -79.01 18.64 10.82
CA ALA A 99 -80.35 18.08 11.03
C ALA A 99 -81.03 17.54 9.75
N SER A 100 -81.22 16.22 9.78
CA SER A 100 -82.37 15.49 9.24
C SER A 100 -82.52 15.34 7.73
N SER A 101 -83.20 14.24 7.39
CA SER A 101 -83.83 13.86 6.14
C SER A 101 -82.89 13.37 5.03
N GLY A 102 -83.13 12.22 4.40
CA GLY A 102 -84.24 11.30 4.56
C GLY A 102 -84.25 10.32 3.40
N ALA A 103 -84.61 9.09 3.73
CA ALA A 103 -85.28 8.10 2.90
C ALA A 103 -84.60 7.59 1.62
N ALA A 104 -84.55 6.26 1.57
CA ALA A 104 -85.22 5.43 0.57
C ALA A 104 -84.29 4.46 -0.18
N ASN A 105 -84.70 3.19 -0.09
CA ASN A 105 -84.49 2.09 -1.05
C ASN A 105 -83.32 1.17 -0.68
N THR A 106 -83.59 0.13 0.12
CA THR A 106 -84.09 -1.20 -0.28
C THR A 106 -83.01 -2.09 -0.85
N ASP A 107 -82.99 -3.30 -0.28
CA ASP A 107 -82.71 -4.55 -0.97
C ASP A 107 -81.27 -5.09 -0.91
N ASP A 108 -81.15 -6.09 -0.04
CA ASP A 108 -80.63 -7.42 -0.28
C ASP A 108 -79.20 -7.61 -0.84
N GLY A 109 -78.39 -8.31 -0.06
CA GLY A 109 -77.01 -8.64 -0.42
C GLY A 109 -76.13 -8.92 0.79
N GLU A 110 -76.49 -9.94 1.56
CA GLU A 110 -75.56 -10.70 2.40
C GLU A 110 -74.21 -10.92 1.68
N SER A 111 -73.14 -10.30 2.18
CA SER A 111 -71.79 -10.72 1.82
C SER A 111 -70.87 -10.59 3.03
N GLU A 112 -71.14 -11.51 3.96
CA GLU A 112 -70.15 -12.05 4.87
C GLU A 112 -69.09 -12.80 4.05
N GLY A 113 -67.81 -12.52 4.28
CA GLY A 113 -66.76 -13.41 3.81
C GLY A 113 -65.55 -12.71 3.24
N GLY A 114 -64.46 -12.71 4.01
CA GLY A 114 -63.13 -12.66 3.43
C GLY A 114 -62.11 -11.87 4.24
N TYR A 115 -61.74 -12.36 5.41
CA TYR A 115 -60.37 -12.16 5.86
C TYR A 115 -59.48 -12.99 4.92
N SER A 116 -59.01 -12.40 3.83
CA SER A 116 -58.03 -13.06 2.96
C SER A 116 -56.63 -12.84 3.52
N THR A 117 -56.29 -13.64 4.54
CA THR A 117 -54.91 -13.95 4.92
C THR A 117 -54.34 -14.90 3.87
N ALA A 118 -53.68 -14.36 2.86
CA ALA A 118 -52.96 -15.17 1.87
C ALA A 118 -51.52 -15.42 2.33
N ASN A 119 -51.34 -16.32 3.30
CA ASN A 119 -50.10 -17.07 3.49
C ASN A 119 -50.49 -18.54 3.61
N ALA A 120 -50.61 -19.22 2.48
CA ALA A 120 -50.67 -20.67 2.41
C ALA A 120 -49.28 -21.15 2.00
N GLU A 121 -48.42 -21.38 2.98
CA GLU A 121 -47.26 -22.24 2.79
C GLU A 121 -47.76 -23.68 2.69
N SER A 122 -47.50 -24.31 1.55
CA SER A 122 -47.83 -25.71 1.29
C SER A 122 -46.78 -26.61 1.94
N ASP A 123 -47.25 -27.52 2.78
CA ASP A 123 -46.51 -28.67 3.32
C ASP A 123 -46.66 -29.90 2.40
N TYR A 124 -45.75 -30.87 2.60
CA TYR A 124 -45.62 -32.23 2.07
C TYR A 124 -44.84 -32.38 0.73
N ASP A 125 -43.86 -33.28 0.61
CA ASP A 125 -43.84 -34.65 1.11
C ASP A 125 -42.42 -35.29 1.01
N ARG A 126 -42.18 -36.32 1.84
CA ARG A 126 -41.30 -37.49 1.63
C ARG A 126 -40.15 -37.71 2.64
N GLU A 127 -40.50 -38.51 3.63
CA GLU A 127 -39.74 -39.58 4.29
C GLU A 127 -38.28 -39.81 3.85
N SER A 128 -37.36 -39.76 4.83
CA SER A 128 -36.26 -40.71 4.89
C SER A 128 -35.95 -41.02 6.35
N GLU A 129 -36.40 -42.21 6.76
CA GLU A 129 -35.97 -42.93 7.95
C GLU A 129 -34.43 -43.01 8.00
N LYS A 130 -33.82 -42.47 9.05
CA LYS A 130 -32.62 -43.08 9.61
C LYS A 130 -32.45 -42.75 11.09
N ASP A 131 -32.77 -43.77 11.86
CA ASP A 131 -32.41 -43.98 13.25
C ASP A 131 -30.89 -43.90 13.44
N SER A 132 -30.42 -43.00 14.30
CA SER A 132 -29.09 -43.01 14.94
C SER A 132 -29.12 -42.08 16.15
N GLU A 133 -29.57 -42.67 17.24
CA GLU A 133 -29.17 -42.52 18.64
C GLU A 133 -27.90 -41.68 18.95
N GLU A 134 -28.02 -40.92 20.04
CA GLU A 134 -26.99 -40.33 20.91
C GLU A 134 -26.23 -39.07 20.47
N GLY A 135 -26.39 -38.00 21.28
CA GLY A 135 -25.45 -36.87 21.32
C GLY A 135 -26.04 -35.53 21.75
N GLU A 136 -26.41 -35.42 23.03
CA GLU A 136 -26.17 -34.26 23.91
C GLU A 136 -26.49 -32.84 23.40
N ASP A 137 -27.63 -32.33 23.89
CA ASP A 137 -27.81 -31.08 24.62
C ASP A 137 -27.23 -29.75 24.12
N GLU A 138 -28.19 -28.83 23.97
CA GLU A 138 -28.13 -27.43 24.39
C GLU A 138 -27.17 -26.50 23.63
N VAL A 139 -27.68 -25.84 22.59
CA VAL A 139 -27.43 -24.40 22.45
C VAL A 139 -28.60 -23.70 21.77
N SER A 140 -29.25 -22.88 22.59
CA SER A 140 -30.15 -21.78 22.27
C SER A 140 -29.83 -21.08 20.94
N CYS A 141 -30.77 -21.11 20.00
CA CYS A 141 -30.77 -20.20 18.85
C CYS A 141 -31.26 -18.82 19.32
N GLU A 142 -30.46 -18.14 20.13
CA GLU A 142 -30.71 -16.76 20.59
C GLU A 142 -30.38 -15.80 19.44
N THR A 143 -31.44 -15.19 18.93
CA THR A 143 -31.44 -14.10 17.95
C THR A 143 -30.40 -13.01 18.24
N VAL A 144 -29.42 -12.83 17.35
CA VAL A 144 -28.51 -11.68 17.37
C VAL A 144 -29.28 -10.41 17.01
N ARG A 145 -29.56 -9.61 18.05
CA ARG A 145 -30.04 -8.24 17.92
C ARG A 145 -28.91 -7.33 17.44
N THR A 146 -29.32 -6.41 16.57
CA THR A 146 -28.61 -5.22 16.12
C THR A 146 -28.06 -4.36 17.28
N ALA A 147 -26.79 -3.96 17.21
CA ALA A 147 -26.33 -2.71 17.81
C ALA A 147 -25.06 -2.22 17.12
N ARG A 148 -25.08 -0.93 16.74
CA ARG A 148 -23.95 -0.21 16.15
C ARG A 148 -22.89 0.12 17.20
N ARG A 149 -21.67 0.29 16.68
CA ARG A 149 -20.50 1.00 17.25
C ARG A 149 -19.78 0.26 18.39
N ASP A 150 -18.70 -0.41 18.03
CA ASP A 150 -17.45 -0.09 18.70
C ASP A 150 -16.25 -0.23 17.75
N SER A 151 -15.37 0.77 17.84
CA SER A 151 -13.95 0.81 17.51
C SER A 151 -13.41 0.16 16.23
N LEU A 152 -13.07 1.04 15.29
CA LEU A 152 -11.95 0.90 14.36
C LEU A 152 -10.71 0.41 15.10
N ASP A 153 -10.29 -0.82 14.83
CA ASP A 153 -8.88 -1.20 14.85
C ASP A 153 -8.65 -2.32 13.83
N LEU A 154 -8.96 -2.02 12.57
CA LEU A 154 -8.31 -2.70 11.46
C LEU A 154 -6.97 -2.01 11.29
N VAL A 155 -6.00 -2.40 12.11
CA VAL A 155 -4.58 -2.15 11.81
C VAL A 155 -4.37 -2.85 10.47
N ASN A 156 -4.24 -2.05 9.41
CA ASN A 156 -3.73 -2.53 8.14
C ASN A 156 -2.28 -2.97 8.42
N GLU A 157 -2.07 -4.27 8.58
CA GLU A 157 -0.75 -4.90 8.74
C GLU A 157 0.19 -4.59 7.55
N ASP A 158 -0.35 -4.05 6.45
CA ASP A 158 0.39 -3.67 5.24
C ASP A 158 0.92 -2.21 5.26
N GLU A 159 0.46 -1.35 6.17
CA GLU A 159 0.87 0.07 6.24
C GLU A 159 1.86 0.36 7.39
N THR A 160 1.94 -0.53 8.37
CA THR A 160 2.90 -0.40 9.49
C THR A 160 4.37 -0.62 9.10
N PRO A 161 4.75 -1.44 8.09
CA PRO A 161 6.15 -1.58 7.68
C PRO A 161 6.68 -0.32 7.00
N LEU A 162 5.84 0.36 6.21
CA LEU A 162 6.26 1.48 5.34
C LEU A 162 6.53 2.78 6.11
N VAL A 163 5.79 3.01 7.20
CA VAL A 163 5.99 4.18 8.07
C VAL A 163 7.27 4.04 8.90
N LEU A 164 7.63 2.81 9.29
CA LEU A 164 8.86 2.55 10.03
C LEU A 164 10.10 2.63 9.12
N ASP A 165 9.99 2.14 7.88
CA ASP A 165 11.02 2.30 6.84
C ASP A 165 11.26 3.77 6.51
N SER A 166 10.20 4.56 6.37
CA SER A 166 10.32 6.01 6.09
C SER A 166 11.04 6.77 7.21
N LEU A 167 10.81 6.39 8.47
CA LEU A 167 11.48 7.02 9.61
C LEU A 167 12.95 6.59 9.72
N LEU A 168 13.25 5.34 9.38
CA LEU A 168 14.61 4.81 9.33
C LEU A 168 15.41 5.45 8.20
N GLU A 169 14.77 5.68 7.06
CA GLU A 169 15.32 6.36 5.89
C GLU A 169 15.63 7.83 6.20
N GLU A 170 14.74 8.54 6.90
CA GLU A 170 14.98 9.94 7.29
C GLU A 170 16.10 10.08 8.35
N GLY A 171 16.23 9.12 9.27
CA GLY A 171 17.35 9.06 10.21
C GLY A 171 18.69 8.77 9.52
N LEU A 172 18.67 7.90 8.52
CA LEU A 172 19.82 7.60 7.67
C LEU A 172 20.26 8.85 6.89
N GLU A 173 19.35 9.56 6.23
CA GLU A 173 19.70 10.77 5.45
C GLU A 173 20.42 11.82 6.29
N GLN A 174 19.94 12.06 7.52
CA GLN A 174 20.57 13.00 8.46
C GLN A 174 21.98 12.56 8.84
N LEU A 175 22.17 11.26 9.11
CA LEU A 175 23.47 10.68 9.41
C LEU A 175 24.44 10.85 8.23
N LEU A 176 24.00 10.54 7.01
CA LEU A 176 24.81 10.68 5.81
C LEU A 176 25.19 12.15 5.55
N GLN A 177 24.24 13.07 5.75
CA GLN A 177 24.50 14.50 5.63
C GLN A 177 25.52 14.98 6.67
N GLN A 178 25.46 14.47 7.90
CA GLN A 178 26.44 14.77 8.93
C GLN A 178 27.83 14.23 8.57
N ALA A 179 27.91 13.01 8.06
CA ALA A 179 29.16 12.41 7.59
C ALA A 179 29.78 13.23 6.43
N ASP A 180 28.97 13.71 5.48
CA ASP A 180 29.45 14.54 4.37
C ASP A 180 29.99 15.90 4.85
N ARG A 181 29.37 16.51 5.88
CA ARG A 181 29.90 17.73 6.51
C ARG A 181 31.25 17.47 7.18
N LEU A 182 31.36 16.40 7.97
CA LEU A 182 32.59 16.02 8.66
C LEU A 182 33.74 15.68 7.70
N HIS A 183 33.42 15.08 6.55
CA HIS A 183 34.39 14.81 5.49
C HIS A 183 35.01 16.08 4.90
N SER A 184 34.22 17.16 4.75
CA SER A 184 34.71 18.45 4.24
C SER A 184 35.56 19.24 5.25
N GLY A 185 35.71 18.72 6.46
CA GLY A 185 36.36 19.35 7.59
C GLY A 185 37.85 19.04 7.73
N ASP A 186 38.38 19.38 8.90
CA ASP A 186 39.77 19.11 9.28
C ASP A 186 40.02 17.61 9.53
N GLU A 187 41.29 17.19 9.65
CA GLU A 187 41.67 15.79 9.87
C GLU A 187 41.01 15.13 11.10
N ARG A 188 40.71 15.93 12.13
CA ARG A 188 39.98 15.49 13.32
C ARG A 188 38.51 15.23 12.98
N GLU A 189 37.89 16.13 12.23
CA GLU A 189 36.48 16.01 11.83
C GLU A 189 36.29 14.81 10.88
N LYS A 190 37.22 14.58 9.96
CA LYS A 190 37.25 13.37 9.12
C LYS A 190 37.30 12.08 9.94
N ARG A 191 38.14 12.04 10.98
CA ARG A 191 38.20 10.92 11.95
C ARG A 191 36.89 10.71 12.70
N GLU A 192 36.25 11.80 13.12
CA GLU A 192 34.93 11.77 13.76
C GLU A 192 33.84 11.26 12.80
N GLY A 193 33.88 11.68 11.54
CA GLY A 193 32.98 11.19 10.49
C GLY A 193 33.15 9.70 10.22
N PHE A 194 34.39 9.23 10.16
CA PHE A 194 34.71 7.80 10.03
C PHE A 194 34.17 6.98 11.21
N GLN A 195 34.40 7.44 12.44
CA GLN A 195 33.89 6.75 13.63
C GLN A 195 32.35 6.74 13.68
N LEU A 196 31.72 7.84 13.29
CA LEU A 196 30.26 7.95 13.20
C LEU A 196 29.68 6.92 12.23
N LEU A 197 30.31 6.73 11.07
CA LEU A 197 29.90 5.72 10.10
C LEU A 197 30.11 4.31 10.68
N LEU A 198 31.27 4.00 11.25
CA LEU A 198 31.52 2.67 11.85
C LEU A 198 30.50 2.28 12.94
N ASN A 199 30.14 3.23 13.82
CA ASN A 199 29.18 2.99 14.89
C ASN A 199 27.79 2.60 14.36
N ASN A 200 27.48 2.96 13.12
CA ASN A 200 26.21 2.69 12.46
C ASN A 200 26.32 1.63 11.34
N LYS A 201 27.50 0.99 11.16
CA LYS A 201 27.73 -0.02 10.10
C LYS A 201 26.68 -1.12 10.12
N LEU A 202 26.38 -1.67 11.29
CA LEU A 202 25.40 -2.76 11.41
C LEU A 202 23.95 -2.35 11.13
N ALA A 203 23.62 -1.07 11.31
CA ALA A 203 22.27 -0.57 11.08
C ALA A 203 21.99 -0.30 9.60
N TYR A 204 23.03 0.06 8.83
CA TYR A 204 22.88 0.52 7.45
C TYR A 204 23.79 -0.21 6.45
N ALA A 205 24.27 -1.40 6.80
CA ALA A 205 25.18 -2.20 5.95
C ALA A 205 24.60 -2.48 4.55
N GLU A 206 23.29 -2.65 4.44
CA GLU A 206 22.62 -2.93 3.16
C GLU A 206 22.39 -1.67 2.31
N GLN A 207 22.55 -0.48 2.88
CA GLN A 207 22.33 0.77 2.16
C GLN A 207 23.55 1.18 1.36
N LYS A 208 23.38 1.27 0.03
CA LYS A 208 24.45 1.65 -0.91
C LYS A 208 25.03 3.04 -0.62
N ASP A 209 24.19 4.00 -0.28
CA ASP A 209 24.61 5.38 0.00
C ASP A 209 25.47 5.49 1.26
N PHE A 210 25.21 4.62 2.24
CA PHE A 210 26.00 4.49 3.45
C PHE A 210 27.35 3.82 3.15
N LEU A 211 27.33 2.69 2.44
CA LEU A 211 28.55 1.96 2.07
C LEU A 211 29.53 2.84 1.29
N TRP A 212 29.05 3.66 0.35
CA TRP A 212 29.94 4.53 -0.42
C TRP A 212 30.60 5.62 0.44
N ARG A 213 29.89 6.16 1.44
CA ARG A 213 30.46 7.12 2.40
C ARG A 213 31.44 6.44 3.35
N LEU A 214 31.14 5.22 3.79
CA LEU A 214 32.07 4.42 4.59
C LEU A 214 33.36 4.16 3.82
N ALA A 215 33.28 3.72 2.56
CA ALA A 215 34.44 3.53 1.70
C ALA A 215 35.26 4.82 1.52
N ARG A 216 34.60 5.97 1.32
CA ARG A 216 35.27 7.28 1.24
C ARG A 216 35.99 7.62 2.54
N ALA A 217 35.35 7.40 3.68
CA ALA A 217 35.94 7.69 4.99
C ALA A 217 37.12 6.74 5.32
N HIS A 218 37.09 5.47 4.88
CA HIS A 218 38.27 4.60 4.90
C HIS A 218 39.41 5.17 4.05
N SER A 219 39.12 5.73 2.86
CA SER A 219 40.12 6.41 2.04
C SER A 219 40.72 7.62 2.76
N ASP A 220 39.90 8.46 3.41
CA ASP A 220 40.41 9.57 4.22
C ASP A 220 41.34 9.07 5.34
N MET A 221 40.97 8.00 6.04
CA MET A 221 41.80 7.44 7.11
C MET A 221 43.13 6.89 6.58
N CYS A 222 43.12 6.27 5.39
CA CYS A 222 44.33 5.87 4.70
C CYS A 222 45.19 7.08 4.28
N GLU A 223 44.60 8.22 3.89
CA GLU A 223 45.37 9.42 3.56
C GLU A 223 45.96 10.10 4.81
N LEU A 224 45.23 10.08 5.93
CA LEU A 224 45.63 10.69 7.20
C LEU A 224 46.67 9.87 7.98
N THR A 225 46.70 8.55 7.76
CA THR A 225 47.65 7.66 8.45
C THR A 225 48.96 7.57 7.67
N ASP A 226 50.03 8.15 8.23
CA ASP A 226 51.38 8.08 7.69
C ASP A 226 52.08 6.73 8.01
N ASP A 227 51.58 5.99 9.00
CA ASP A 227 52.13 4.71 9.43
C ASP A 227 51.68 3.54 8.53
N ALA A 228 52.66 2.82 7.97
CA ALA A 228 52.43 1.76 6.99
C ALA A 228 51.78 0.48 7.57
N ASP A 229 51.80 0.32 8.90
CA ASP A 229 51.11 -0.76 9.60
C ASP A 229 49.64 -0.42 9.88
N GLU A 230 49.31 0.83 10.20
CA GLU A 230 47.92 1.28 10.39
C GLU A 230 47.14 1.30 9.06
N LYS A 231 47.79 1.71 7.96
CA LYS A 231 47.25 1.57 6.60
C LYS A 231 46.83 0.14 6.25
N ARG A 232 47.61 -0.86 6.69
CA ARG A 232 47.30 -2.27 6.44
C ARG A 232 46.08 -2.74 7.22
N SER A 233 45.88 -2.27 8.45
CA SER A 233 44.66 -2.58 9.20
C SER A 233 43.40 -1.96 8.58
N TYR A 234 43.45 -0.70 8.13
CA TYR A 234 42.29 -0.05 7.52
C TYR A 234 41.95 -0.61 6.12
N ALA A 235 42.94 -1.06 5.36
CA ALA A 235 42.72 -1.72 4.08
C ALA A 235 42.13 -3.14 4.25
N ALA A 236 42.53 -3.87 5.28
CA ALA A 236 42.00 -5.21 5.57
C ALA A 236 40.54 -5.17 6.05
N ASP A 237 40.16 -4.17 6.86
CA ASP A 237 38.79 -3.99 7.38
C ASP A 237 37.78 -3.54 6.31
N GLY A 238 38.26 -3.07 5.15
CA GLY A 238 37.44 -2.64 4.01
C GLY A 238 37.04 -3.78 3.05
N GLU A 239 37.59 -4.98 3.21
CA GLU A 239 37.26 -6.16 2.39
C GLU A 239 36.14 -7.04 2.97
N GLU A 240 35.60 -6.71 4.15
CA GLU A 240 34.49 -7.43 4.83
C GLU A 240 33.17 -6.63 4.85
#